data_AF-A0A2K2AV87-F1
#
_entry.id   AF-A0A2K2AV87-F1
#
_cell.length_a   1.000
_cell.length_b   1.000
_cell.length_c   1.000
_cell.angle_alpha   90.00
_cell.angle_beta   90.00
_cell.angle_gamma   90.00
#
_symmetry.space_group_name_H-M   'P 1'
#
loop_
_entity.id
_entity.type
_entity.pdbx_description
1 polymer ?
#
loop_
_entity_poly.entity_id
_entity_poly.type
_entity_poly.pdbx_seq_one_letter_code
_entity_poly.pdbx_strand_id
1 'polypeptide(L)'
;MATKSKILFIGGTGYIGKFIVEASAKAGHPTSVLVRDSTLSNPGKSNVIDNFKNLGVNFLILVEQDRIIAAIKEAGNVKRFFPSEFGNDVDRVHAVEPAKSAFATKANIRRAIEAQGIPFTYVSSNFFLAISFLL
;
A
#
# COMPACT_ATOMS: atom_id res chain seq x y z
N MET A 1 -22.17 -6.08 -16.65
CA MET A 1 -21.82 -5.55 -15.31
C MET A 1 -20.33 -5.74 -15.09
N ALA A 2 -19.58 -4.70 -14.71
CA ALA A 2 -18.14 -4.81 -14.48
C ALA A 2 -17.87 -5.71 -13.27
N THR A 3 -17.11 -6.79 -13.45
CA THR A 3 -16.74 -7.73 -12.39
C THR A 3 -15.95 -7.01 -11.30
N LYS A 4 -16.49 -6.97 -10.07
CA LYS A 4 -15.80 -6.36 -8.93
C LYS A 4 -14.65 -7.25 -8.48
N SER A 5 -13.43 -6.71 -8.53
CA SER A 5 -12.23 -7.38 -8.02
C SER A 5 -12.09 -7.17 -6.52
N LYS A 6 -11.67 -8.20 -5.78
CA LYS A 6 -11.17 -8.06 -4.41
C LYS A 6 -9.80 -7.38 -4.46
N ILE A 7 -9.59 -6.33 -3.67
CA ILE A 7 -8.37 -5.52 -3.69
C ILE A 7 -7.77 -5.47 -2.28
N LEU A 8 -6.47 -5.76 -2.19
CA LEU A 8 -5.70 -5.66 -0.95
C LEU A 8 -4.70 -4.51 -1.06
N PHE A 9 -4.80 -3.54 -0.16
CA PHE A 9 -3.87 -2.42 -0.03
C PHE A 9 -2.88 -2.64 1.09
N ILE A 10 -1.59 -2.42 0.84
CA ILE A 10 -0.56 -2.37 1.89
C ILE A 10 -0.08 -0.93 2.00
N GLY A 11 -0.09 -0.38 3.22
CA GLY A 11 0.15 1.06 3.42
C GLY A 11 -1.06 1.94 3.12
N GLY A 12 -2.27 1.37 3.13
CA GLY A 12 -3.52 2.10 2.87
C GLY A 12 -3.80 3.23 3.86
N THR A 13 -3.22 3.22 5.07
CA THR A 13 -3.34 4.33 6.03
C THR A 13 -2.30 5.44 5.83
N GLY A 14 -1.46 5.33 4.80
CA GLY A 14 -0.45 6.34 4.47
C GLY A 14 -1.06 7.59 3.83
N TYR A 15 -0.21 8.57 3.52
CA TYR A 15 -0.63 9.86 2.98
C TYR A 15 -1.41 9.73 1.66
N ILE A 16 -0.92 8.93 0.69
CA ILE A 16 -1.64 8.59 -0.55
C ILE A 16 -2.61 7.45 -0.34
N GLY A 17 -2.17 6.41 0.37
CA GLY A 17 -2.91 5.16 0.48
C GLY A 17 -4.37 5.38 0.86
N LYS A 18 -4.64 6.38 1.71
CA LYS A 18 -6.00 6.68 2.17
C LYS A 18 -6.97 7.02 1.05
N PHE A 19 -6.53 7.84 0.10
CA PHE A 19 -7.38 8.25 -1.01
C PHE A 19 -7.63 7.10 -1.98
N ILE A 20 -6.65 6.23 -2.20
CA ILE A 20 -6.79 5.09 -3.10
C ILE A 20 -7.72 4.03 -2.50
N VAL A 21 -7.59 3.76 -1.19
CA VAL A 21 -8.48 2.85 -0.47
C VAL A 21 -9.92 3.37 -0.52
N GLU A 22 -10.12 4.67 -0.24
CA GLU A 22 -11.44 5.29 -0.30
C GLU A 22 -12.05 5.20 -1.71
N ALA A 23 -11.27 5.49 -2.75
CA ALA A 23 -11.73 5.40 -4.13
C ALA A 23 -12.11 3.96 -4.50
N SER A 24 -11.33 2.97 -4.06
CA SER A 24 -11.62 1.55 -4.27
C SER A 24 -12.93 1.12 -3.60
N ALA A 25 -13.12 1.50 -2.34
CA ALA A 25 -14.34 1.20 -1.59
C ALA A 25 -15.57 1.89 -2.21
N LYS A 26 -15.47 3.19 -2.55
CA LYS A 26 -16.54 3.95 -3.23
C LYS A 26 -16.87 3.43 -4.61
N ALA A 27 -15.88 2.88 -5.33
CA ALA A 27 -16.09 2.18 -6.59
C ALA A 27 -16.76 0.80 -6.43
N GLY A 28 -17.07 0.37 -5.19
CA GLY A 28 -17.77 -0.88 -4.89
C GLY A 28 -16.89 -2.13 -5.03
N HIS A 29 -15.57 -1.96 -4.96
CA HIS A 29 -14.65 -3.10 -4.88
C HIS A 29 -14.57 -3.60 -3.45
N PRO A 30 -14.72 -4.92 -3.19
CA PRO A 30 -14.38 -5.49 -1.89
C PRO A 30 -12.93 -5.14 -1.56
N THR A 31 -12.74 -4.30 -0.55
CA THR A 31 -11.48 -3.64 -0.27
C THR A 31 -10.96 -4.05 1.09
N SER A 32 -9.72 -4.53 1.12
CA SER A 32 -9.00 -4.88 2.35
C SER A 32 -7.74 -4.02 2.47
N VAL A 33 -7.38 -3.62 3.69
CA VAL A 33 -6.17 -2.88 4.00
C VAL A 33 -5.36 -3.63 5.05
N LEU A 34 -4.10 -3.89 4.73
CA LEU A 34 -3.14 -4.42 5.67
C LEU A 34 -2.60 -3.28 6.55
N VAL A 35 -2.77 -3.42 7.86
CA VAL A 35 -2.37 -2.45 8.89
C VAL A 35 -1.56 -3.14 9.97
N ARG A 36 -0.65 -2.41 10.63
CA ARG A 36 0.00 -2.92 11.85
C ARG A 36 -0.92 -2.70 13.05
N ASP A 37 -0.76 -3.51 14.08
CA ASP A 37 -1.57 -3.37 15.30
C ASP A 37 -1.42 -1.98 15.94
N SER A 38 -0.18 -1.46 15.96
CA SER A 38 0.13 -0.08 16.38
C SER A 38 -0.50 1.02 15.52
N THR A 39 -0.94 0.70 14.30
CA THR A 39 -1.66 1.66 13.45
C THR A 39 -3.10 1.79 13.89
N LEU A 40 -3.73 0.71 14.36
CA LEU A 40 -5.12 0.71 14.83
C LEU A 40 -5.29 1.49 16.14
N SER A 41 -4.27 1.50 16.99
CA SER A 41 -4.26 2.23 18.27
C SER A 41 -3.69 3.66 18.16
N ASN A 42 -3.30 4.12 16.97
CA ASN A 42 -2.69 5.44 16.81
C ASN A 42 -3.75 6.55 16.72
N PRO A 43 -3.81 7.50 17.68
CA PRO A 43 -4.80 8.56 17.69
C PRO A 43 -4.67 9.53 16.50
N GLY A 44 -3.48 9.69 15.92
CA GLY A 44 -3.28 10.49 14.71
C GLY A 44 -3.85 9.86 13.43
N LYS A 45 -4.30 8.60 13.50
CA LYS A 45 -4.87 7.87 12.36
C LYS A 45 -6.32 7.42 12.59
N SER A 46 -6.92 7.71 13.74
CA SER A 46 -8.29 7.32 14.10
C SER A 46 -9.30 7.75 13.05
N ASN A 47 -9.24 9.01 12.61
CA ASN A 47 -10.14 9.55 11.58
C ASN A 47 -10.13 8.75 10.28
N VAL A 48 -8.95 8.29 9.84
CA VAL A 48 -8.81 7.48 8.61
C VAL A 48 -9.39 6.09 8.84
N ILE A 49 -9.11 5.49 9.99
CA ILE A 49 -9.59 4.16 10.35
C ILE A 49 -11.12 4.15 10.46
N ASP A 50 -11.71 5.15 11.10
CA ASP A 50 -13.16 5.24 11.26
C ASP A 50 -13.85 5.50 9.92
N ASN A 51 -13.26 6.32 9.05
CA ASN A 51 -13.75 6.48 7.68
C ASN A 51 -13.73 5.15 6.91
N PHE A 52 -12.64 4.38 7.01
CA PHE A 52 -12.53 3.07 6.38
C PHE A 52 -13.57 2.07 6.91
N LYS A 53 -13.82 2.04 8.22
CA LYS A 53 -14.90 1.21 8.81
C LYS A 53 -16.26 1.59 8.23
N ASN A 54 -16.55 2.88 8.13
CA ASN A 54 -17.81 3.39 7.55
C ASN A 54 -17.97 3.00 6.06
N LEU A 55 -16.86 2.91 5.33
CA LEU A 55 -16.84 2.48 3.93
C LEU A 55 -16.83 0.95 3.73
N GLY A 56 -16.89 0.16 4.82
CA GLY A 56 -16.89 -1.30 4.76
C GLY A 56 -15.54 -1.91 4.37
N VAL A 57 -14.44 -1.21 4.63
CA VAL A 57 -13.08 -1.69 4.37
C VAL A 57 -12.69 -2.72 5.43
N ASN A 58 -12.17 -3.86 4.98
CA ASN A 58 -11.67 -4.91 5.87
C ASN A 58 -10.23 -4.62 6.31
N PHE A 59 -9.92 -4.77 7.59
CA PHE A 59 -8.57 -4.59 8.10
C PHE A 59 -7.90 -5.95 8.31
N LEU A 60 -6.71 -6.12 7.75
CA LEU A 60 -5.84 -7.28 8.01
C LEU A 60 -4.69 -6.82 8.91
N ILE A 61 -4.43 -7.53 10.00
CA ILE A 61 -3.38 -7.16 10.96
C ILE A 61 -2.06 -7.83 10.58
N LEU A 62 -1.05 -7.02 10.35
CA LEU A 62 0.31 -7.43 10.00
C LEU A 62 1.09 -7.68 11.30
N VAL A 63 1.13 -8.95 11.71
CA VAL A 63 1.85 -9.38 12.92
C VAL A 63 3.37 -9.40 12.68
N GLU A 64 3.83 -9.77 11.47
CA GLU A 64 5.27 -9.76 11.08
C GLU A 64 5.47 -9.45 9.58
N GLN A 65 6.57 -8.79 9.21
CA GLN A 65 6.80 -8.17 7.87
C GLN A 65 6.97 -9.19 6.73
N ASP A 66 7.39 -10.41 7.05
CA ASP A 66 7.45 -11.61 6.24
C ASP A 66 6.07 -12.20 5.91
N ARG A 67 5.02 -11.87 6.69
CA ARG A 67 3.65 -12.35 6.45
C ARG A 67 2.88 -11.60 5.35
N ILE A 68 3.47 -10.62 4.69
CA ILE A 68 2.84 -9.95 3.52
C ILE A 68 2.51 -10.98 2.43
N ILE A 69 3.42 -11.94 2.19
CA ILE A 69 3.22 -13.02 1.23
C ILE A 69 2.11 -13.95 1.70
N ALA A 70 2.06 -14.26 3.01
CA ALA A 70 1.00 -15.08 3.60
C ALA A 70 -0.37 -14.39 3.47
N ALA A 71 -0.46 -13.08 3.72
CA ALA A 71 -1.69 -12.30 3.58
C ALA A 71 -2.17 -12.23 2.12
N ILE A 72 -1.24 -12.16 1.16
CA ILE A 72 -1.56 -12.19 -0.27
C ILE A 72 -2.10 -13.58 -0.67
N LYS A 73 -1.52 -14.65 -0.14
CA LYS A 73 -2.01 -16.02 -0.33
C LYS A 73 -3.37 -16.26 0.34
N GLU A 74 -3.55 -15.77 1.56
CA GLU A 74 -4.81 -15.85 2.33
C GLU A 74 -5.96 -15.10 1.66
N ALA A 75 -5.68 -13.94 1.05
CA ALA A 75 -6.67 -13.21 0.28
C ALA A 75 -7.17 -13.99 -0.96
N GLY A 76 -6.42 -15.02 -1.41
CA GLY A 76 -6.86 -16.10 -2.32
C GLY A 76 -7.20 -15.69 -3.76
N ASN A 77 -7.39 -14.39 -4.03
CA ASN A 77 -7.75 -13.83 -5.33
C ASN A 77 -7.21 -12.40 -5.46
N VAL A 78 -5.97 -12.16 -5.04
CA VAL A 78 -5.29 -10.88 -5.24
C VAL A 78 -4.96 -10.75 -6.72
N LYS A 79 -5.83 -10.06 -7.46
CA LYS A 79 -5.62 -9.81 -8.89
C LYS A 79 -4.51 -8.80 -9.17
N ARG A 80 -4.18 -7.96 -8.17
CA ARG A 80 -3.17 -6.91 -8.28
C ARG A 80 -2.75 -6.42 -6.92
N PHE A 81 -1.45 -6.42 -6.66
CA PHE A 81 -0.82 -5.95 -5.46
C PHE A 81 -0.11 -4.60 -5.68
N PHE A 82 -0.32 -3.63 -4.79
CA PHE A 82 0.31 -2.31 -4.84
C PHE A 82 1.23 -2.13 -3.62
N PRO A 83 2.56 -2.28 -3.76
CA PRO A 83 3.48 -1.98 -2.67
C PRO A 83 3.60 -0.47 -2.45
N SER A 84 4.17 -0.08 -1.31
CA SER A 84 4.35 1.32 -0.90
C SER A 84 5.47 2.03 -1.69
N GLU A 85 5.24 2.29 -2.97
CA GLU A 85 6.18 2.92 -3.89
C GLU A 85 6.02 4.45 -3.89
N PHE A 86 4.88 4.94 -4.38
CA PHE A 86 4.32 6.31 -4.30
C PHE A 86 5.34 7.48 -4.25
N GLY A 87 6.41 7.37 -5.02
CA GLY A 87 7.50 8.34 -5.11
C GLY A 87 8.29 8.10 -6.39
N ASN A 88 9.61 8.27 -6.32
CA ASN A 88 10.50 7.97 -7.45
C ASN A 88 10.63 6.46 -7.67
N ASP A 89 10.80 6.06 -8.92
CA ASP A 89 11.03 4.67 -9.29
C ASP A 89 12.38 4.17 -8.76
N VAL A 90 12.37 3.27 -7.79
CA VAL A 90 13.59 2.85 -7.08
C VAL A 90 14.59 2.07 -7.94
N ASP A 91 14.16 1.55 -9.09
CA ASP A 91 15.05 0.90 -10.06
C ASP A 91 15.70 1.91 -11.05
N ARG A 92 15.31 3.19 -11.01
CA ARG A 92 15.76 4.24 -11.95
C ARG A 92 16.21 5.52 -11.24
N VAL A 93 16.82 5.40 -10.06
CA VAL A 93 17.31 6.54 -9.25
C VAL A 93 18.83 6.51 -9.07
N HIS A 94 19.47 7.68 -9.17
CA HIS A 94 20.87 7.89 -8.81
C HIS A 94 20.94 8.56 -7.43
N ALA A 95 20.49 7.85 -6.40
CA ALA A 95 20.41 8.37 -5.04
C ALA A 95 21.75 8.25 -4.28
N VAL A 96 22.03 9.24 -3.44
CA VAL A 96 23.11 9.19 -2.44
C VAL A 96 22.52 8.89 -1.05
N GLU A 97 23.37 8.58 -0.08
CA GLU A 97 22.91 8.37 1.30
C GLU A 97 22.33 9.67 1.89
N PRO A 98 21.29 9.59 2.74
CA PRO A 98 20.63 8.39 3.27
C PRO A 98 19.50 7.83 2.38
N ALA A 99 19.20 8.46 1.24
CA ALA A 99 18.07 8.06 0.40
C ALA A 99 18.30 6.71 -0.30
N LYS A 100 19.56 6.39 -0.64
CA LYS A 100 19.93 5.13 -1.29
C LYS A 100 19.56 3.90 -0.45
N SER A 101 19.86 3.90 0.85
CA SER A 101 19.47 2.80 1.76
C SER A 101 17.95 2.66 1.91
N ALA A 102 17.21 3.77 1.91
CA ALA A 102 15.75 3.74 1.91
C ALA A 102 15.17 3.12 0.63
N PHE A 103 15.74 3.44 -0.55
CA PHE A 103 15.33 2.84 -1.82
C PHE A 103 15.70 1.36 -1.93
N ALA A 104 16.84 0.94 -1.38
CA ALA A 104 17.25 -0.47 -1.35
C ALA A 104 16.21 -1.37 -0.64
N THR A 105 15.61 -0.87 0.45
CA THR A 105 14.56 -1.60 1.17
C THR A 105 13.32 -1.83 0.28
N LYS A 106 12.92 -0.83 -0.51
CA LYS A 106 11.80 -0.95 -1.46
C LYS A 106 12.14 -1.90 -2.61
N ALA A 107 13.35 -1.81 -3.16
CA ALA A 107 13.83 -2.71 -4.20
C ALA A 107 13.80 -4.18 -3.73
N ASN A 108 14.22 -4.46 -2.50
CA ASN A 108 14.14 -5.82 -1.93
C ASN A 108 12.70 -6.34 -1.86
N ILE A 109 11.74 -5.48 -1.52
CA ILE A 109 10.31 -5.82 -1.52
C ILE A 109 9.83 -6.15 -2.94
N ARG A 110 10.23 -5.37 -3.95
CA ARG A 110 9.92 -5.67 -5.37
C ARG A 110 10.37 -7.08 -5.77
N ARG A 111 11.62 -7.43 -5.43
CA ARG A 111 12.18 -8.76 -5.72
C ARG A 111 11.43 -9.90 -5.01
N ALA A 112 11.02 -9.69 -3.76
CA ALA A 112 10.24 -10.68 -3.02
C ALA A 112 8.85 -10.91 -3.64
N ILE A 113 8.19 -9.86 -4.15
CA ILE A 113 6.89 -9.94 -4.82
C ILE A 113 7.02 -10.71 -6.15
N GLU A 114 8.01 -10.33 -6.96
CA GLU A 114 8.32 -10.97 -8.25
C GLU A 114 8.63 -12.46 -8.08
N ALA A 115 9.47 -12.81 -7.10
CA ALA A 115 9.84 -14.20 -6.82
C ALA A 115 8.66 -15.09 -6.42
N GLN A 116 7.59 -14.50 -5.87
CA GLN A 116 6.38 -15.23 -5.46
C GLN A 116 5.31 -15.27 -6.57
N GLY A 117 5.57 -14.70 -7.74
CA GLY A 117 4.62 -14.69 -8.87
C GLY A 117 3.33 -13.91 -8.58
N ILE A 118 3.37 -12.97 -7.63
CA ILE A 118 2.21 -12.19 -7.23
C ILE A 118 1.93 -11.13 -8.31
N PRO A 119 0.72 -11.03 -8.88
CA PRO A 119 0.40 -9.95 -9.82
C PRO A 119 0.52 -8.59 -9.12
N PHE A 120 1.38 -7.69 -9.61
CA PHE A 120 1.68 -6.41 -8.95
C PHE A 120 1.58 -5.20 -9.88
N THR A 121 1.58 -4.01 -9.30
CA THR A 121 1.76 -2.73 -10.00
C THR A 121 2.53 -1.77 -9.11
N TYR A 122 3.71 -1.35 -9.57
CA TYR A 122 4.49 -0.30 -8.91
C TYR A 122 3.99 1.06 -9.39
N VAL A 123 3.53 1.90 -8.47
CA VAL A 123 3.04 3.25 -8.77
C VAL A 123 4.14 4.23 -8.41
N SER A 124 4.86 4.72 -9.42
CA SER A 124 5.77 5.86 -9.26
C SER A 124 5.00 7.15 -9.51
N SER A 125 4.65 7.85 -8.43
CA SER A 125 3.88 9.10 -8.47
C SER A 125 4.75 10.36 -8.37
N ASN A 126 6.08 10.21 -8.47
CA ASN A 126 7.06 11.31 -8.39
C ASN A 126 6.84 12.19 -7.14
N PHE A 127 6.90 13.50 -7.28
CA PHE A 127 6.80 14.45 -6.19
C PHE A 127 5.36 14.84 -5.89
N PHE A 128 5.06 14.99 -4.59
CA PHE A 128 3.79 15.51 -4.13
C PHE A 128 3.65 17.01 -4.38
N LEU A 129 2.48 17.42 -4.88
CA LEU A 129 2.12 18.83 -5.09
C LEU A 129 2.28 19.73 -3.84
N ALA A 130 2.12 19.17 -2.64
CA ALA A 130 2.31 19.92 -1.39
C ALA A 130 3.80 20.14 -1.03
N ILE A 131 4.72 19.42 -1.66
CA ILE A 131 6.17 19.48 -1.41
C ILE A 131 6.90 20.26 -2.51
N SER A 132 6.26 20.45 -3.68
CA SER A 132 6.84 21.17 -4.82
C SER A 132 6.92 22.69 -4.69
N PHE A 133 6.45 23.29 -3.59
CA PHE A 133 6.58 24.74 -3.32
C PHE A 133 7.79 25.12 -2.44
N LEU A 134 8.67 24.17 -2.14
CA LEU A 134 9.85 24.37 -1.28
C LEU A 134 11.19 24.11 -1.98
N LEU A 135 11.21 24.07 -3.32
CA LEU A 135 12.42 24.05 -4.14
C LEU A 135 12.41 25.21 -5.13
#